data_AF-A0A7X0D9J6-F1
#
_entry.id   AF-A0A7X0D9J6-F1
#
_cell.length_a   1.000
_cell.length_b   1.000
_cell.length_c   1.000
_cell.angle_alpha   90.00
_cell.angle_beta   90.00
_cell.angle_gamma   90.00
#
_symmetry.space_group_name_H-M   'P 1'
#
loop_
_entity.id
_entity.type
_entity.pdbx_description
1 polymer ?
#
loop_
_entity_poly.entity_id
_entity_poly.type
_entity_poly.pdbx_seq_one_letter_code
_entity_poly.pdbx_strand_id
1 'polypeptide(L)' 'MKIIEIPVLEDDNLYQFVVKVRLQTFIAQVYANKNPKKVYSFKDYLKRVLKWPVYEQIFKSEILKNNA' A
#
# COMPACT_ATOMS: atom_id res chain seq x y z
N MET A 1 -2.15 10.23 -13.75
CA MET A 1 -2.19 8.91 -13.09
C MET A 1 -2.01 9.14 -11.61
N LYS A 2 -2.87 8.58 -10.76
CA LYS A 2 -2.79 8.77 -9.29
C LYS A 2 -2.72 7.42 -8.59
N ILE A 3 -1.84 7.29 -7.61
CA ILE A 3 -1.82 6.16 -6.68
C ILE A 3 -2.41 6.66 -5.36
N ILE A 4 -3.40 5.95 -4.84
CA ILE A 4 -4.16 6.32 -3.65
C ILE A 4 -4.09 5.22 -2.58
N GLU A 5 -4.53 5.55 -1.36
CA GLU A 5 -4.59 4.61 -0.22
C GLU A 5 -3.21 4.01 0.12
N ILE A 6 -2.18 4.85 0.09
CA ILE A 6 -0.83 4.49 0.55
C ILE A 6 -0.84 4.56 2.08
N PRO A 7 -0.56 3.46 2.79
CA PRO A 7 -0.63 3.45 4.24
C PRO A 7 0.51 4.25 4.86
N VAL A 8 0.17 5.04 5.88
CA VAL A 8 1.15 5.79 6.67
C VAL A 8 1.46 5.00 7.94
N LEU A 9 2.65 4.40 7.97
CA LEU A 9 3.14 3.63 9.11
C LEU A 9 4.06 4.50 9.97
N GLU A 10 4.06 4.25 11.28
CA GLU A 10 5.07 4.80 12.20
C GLU A 10 6.47 4.32 11.81
N ASP A 11 7.50 5.09 12.18
CA ASP A 11 8.89 4.78 11.83
C ASP A 11 9.42 3.50 12.48
N ASP A 12 8.82 3.06 13.59
CA ASP A 12 9.13 1.81 14.30
C ASP A 12 8.29 0.61 13.83
N ASN A 13 7.40 0.79 12.84
CA ASN A 13 6.52 -0.27 12.39
C ASN A 13 7.28 -1.36 11.62
N LEU A 14 7.15 -2.60 12.06
CA LEU A 14 7.81 -3.78 11.47
C LEU A 14 7.52 -3.99 9.97
N TYR A 15 6.42 -3.42 9.45
CA TYR A 15 6.01 -3.53 8.05
C TYR A 15 6.43 -2.34 7.18
N GLN A 16 7.11 -1.32 7.73
CA GLN A 16 7.51 -0.12 6.99
C GLN A 16 8.37 -0.46 5.76
N PHE A 17 9.33 -1.36 5.92
CA PHE A 17 10.16 -1.84 4.82
C PHE A 17 9.35 -2.56 3.74
N VAL A 18 8.43 -3.45 4.15
CA VAL A 18 7.57 -4.20 3.22
C VAL A 18 6.72 -3.24 2.39
N VAL A 19 6.09 -2.25 3.04
CA VAL A 19 5.30 -1.22 2.36
C VAL A 19 6.13 -0.41 1.37
N LYS A 20 7.33 0.04 1.76
CA LYS A 20 8.24 0.80 0.89
C LYS A 20 8.62 0.01 -0.37
N VAL A 21 9.08 -1.24 -0.22
CA VAL A 21 9.48 -2.09 -1.34
C VAL A 21 8.29 -2.40 -2.26
N ARG A 22 7.12 -2.68 -1.68
CA ARG A 22 5.90 -2.95 -2.45
C ARG A 22 5.41 -1.72 -3.20
N LEU A 23 5.53 -0.53 -2.62
CA LEU A 23 5.16 0.73 -3.27
C LEU A 23 6.05 1.01 -4.48
N GLN A 24 7.37 0.88 -4.32
CA GLN A 24 8.31 1.02 -5.44
C GLN A 24 8.01 0.02 -6.56
N THR A 25 7.77 -1.25 -6.20
CA THR A 25 7.40 -2.30 -7.16
C THR A 25 6.10 -1.96 -7.89
N PHE A 26 5.08 -1.50 -7.16
CA PHE A 26 3.78 -1.15 -7.74
C PHE A 26 3.88 0.06 -8.67
N ILE A 27 4.62 1.09 -8.28
CA ILE A 27 4.90 2.26 -9.13
C ILE A 27 5.52 1.80 -10.45
N ALA A 28 6.58 0.97 -10.41
CA ALA A 28 7.22 0.48 -11.62
C ALA A 28 6.23 -0.29 -12.54
N GLN A 29 5.37 -1.14 -11.96
CA GLN A 29 4.34 -1.87 -12.71
C GLN A 29 3.30 -0.95 -13.35
N VAL A 30 2.88 0.08 -12.62
CA VAL A 30 1.90 1.08 -13.04
C VAL A 30 2.45 1.90 -14.21
N TYR A 31 3.72 2.33 -14.15
CA TYR A 31 4.37 3.07 -15.23
C TYR A 31 4.72 2.21 -16.45
N ALA A 32 4.96 0.91 -16.28
CA ALA A 32 5.21 -0.02 -17.38
C ALA A 32 3.92 -0.48 -18.10
N ASN A 33 2.74 -0.15 -17.58
CA ASN A 33 1.47 -0.62 -18.13
C ASN A 33 1.12 0.11 -19.45
N LYS A 34 0.96 -0.66 -20.54
CA LYS A 34 0.59 -0.13 -21.87
C LYS A 34 -0.78 0.56 -21.89
N ASN A 35 -1.67 0.21 -20.97
CA ASN A 35 -3.01 0.78 -20.84
C ASN A 35 -3.22 1.36 -19.42
N PRO A 36 -2.72 2.59 -19.17
CA PRO A 36 -2.74 3.20 -17.85
C PRO A 36 -4.16 3.57 -17.39
N LYS A 37 -4.51 3.22 -16.16
CA LYS A 37 -5.72 3.71 -15.47
C LYS A 37 -5.48 5.13 -14.96
N LYS A 38 -6.56 5.90 -14.78
CA LYS A 38 -6.47 7.23 -14.15
C LYS A 38 -6.07 7.14 -12.67
N VAL A 39 -6.56 6.13 -11.96
CA VAL A 39 -6.41 5.92 -10.52
C VAL A 39 -6.06 4.46 -10.22
N TYR A 40 -5.16 4.25 -9.27
CA TYR A 40 -4.69 2.95 -8.78
C TYR A 40 -4.74 2.90 -7.25
N SER A 41 -5.40 1.90 -6.68
CA SER A 41 -5.39 1.66 -5.23
C SER A 41 -4.19 0.81 -4.84
N PHE A 42 -3.34 1.36 -3.97
CA PHE A 42 -2.23 0.59 -3.41
C PHE A 42 -2.71 -0.43 -2.38
N LYS A 43 -3.79 -0.12 -1.65
CA LYS A 43 -4.48 -1.03 -0.74
C LYS A 43 -4.97 -2.30 -1.47
N ASP A 44 -5.64 -2.16 -2.60
CA ASP A 44 -6.09 -3.31 -3.41
C ASP A 44 -4.91 -4.14 -3.93
N TYR A 45 -3.83 -3.47 -4.33
CA TYR A 45 -2.60 -4.15 -4.74
C TYR A 45 -2.01 -4.97 -3.60
N LEU A 46 -1.87 -4.40 -2.41
CA LEU A 46 -1.34 -5.09 -1.24
C LEU A 46 -2.21 -6.27 -0.83
N LYS A 47 -3.55 -6.13 -0.88
CA LYS A 47 -4.49 -7.24 -0.67
C LYS A 47 -4.25 -8.38 -1.68
N ARG A 48 -3.87 -8.03 -2.90
CA ARG A 48 -3.35 -8.86 -4.01
C ARG A 48 -2.20 -9.78 -3.60
N VAL A 49 -1.14 -9.15 -3.10
CA VAL A 49 0.23 -9.72 -3.12
C VAL A 49 0.76 -10.11 -1.75
N LEU A 50 0.08 -9.73 -0.67
CA LEU A 50 0.46 -10.08 0.69
C LEU A 50 -0.40 -11.22 1.23
N LYS A 51 0.17 -11.99 2.17
CA LYS A 51 -0.61 -12.91 2.99
C LYS A 51 -1.59 -12.11 3.84
N TRP A 52 -2.80 -12.62 4.02
CA TRP A 52 -3.87 -11.96 4.77
C TRP A 52 -3.44 -11.40 6.13
N PRO A 53 -2.71 -12.14 7.00
CA PRO A 53 -2.29 -11.61 8.30
C PRO A 53 -1.36 -10.38 8.19
N VAL A 54 -0.48 -10.34 7.17
CA VAL A 54 0.42 -9.21 6.96
C VAL A 54 -0.35 -8.00 6.45
N TYR A 55 -1.25 -8.21 5.50
CA TYR A 55 -2.14 -7.16 4.99
C TYR A 55 -2.97 -6.55 6.13
N GLU A 56 -3.55 -7.38 6.98
CA GLU A 56 -4.35 -6.93 8.12
C GLU A 56 -3.52 -6.04 9.06
N GLN A 57 -2.29 -6.45 9.43
CA GLN A 57 -1.45 -5.66 10.33
C GLN A 57 -1.07 -4.27 9.77
N ILE A 58 -0.88 -4.16 8.45
CA ILE A 58 -0.59 -2.87 7.80
C ILE A 58 -1.79 -1.91 7.89
N PHE A 59 -3.01 -2.42 7.72
CA PHE A 59 -4.22 -1.59 7.62
C PHE A 59 -5.05 -1.52 8.91
N LYS A 60 -4.75 -2.35 9.93
CA LYS A 60 -5.42 -2.32 11.23
C LYS A 60 -5.05 -1.05 12.03
N SER A 61 -3.83 -0.54 11.86
CA SER A 61 -3.35 0.67 12.54
C SER A 61 -3.97 1.97 12.01
N GLU A 62 -4.48 2.02 10.77
CA GLU A 62 -5.08 3.24 10.20
C GLU A 62 -6.40 3.64 10.87
N ILE A 63 -7.13 2.68 11.45
CA ILE A 63 -8.43 2.95 12.12
C ILE A 63 -8.23 3.78 13.39
N LEU A 64 -7.04 3.71 14.02
CA LEU A 64 -6.75 4.41 15.27
C LEU A 64 -6.26 5.85 15.07
N LYS A 65 -5.81 6.24 13.87
CA LYS A 65 -5.25 7.58 13.62
C LYS A 65 -6.28 8.65 13.21
N ASN A 66 -7.54 8.26 12.97
CA ASN A 66 -8.61 9.18 12.55
C ASN A 66 -9.70 9.41 13.61
N ASN A 67 -9.49 8.99 14.87
CA ASN A 67 -10.44 9.20 15.97
C ASN A 67 -9.73 9.64 17.27
N ALA A 68 -9.14 10.83 17.27
CA ALA A 68 -8.78 11.56 18.48
C ALA A 68 -9.04 13.05 18.28
#